data_AF-A0A1V4TE77-F1
#
_entry.id   AF-A0A1V4TE77-F1
#
_cell.length_a   1.000
_cell.length_b   1.000
_cell.length_c   1.000
_cell.angle_alpha   90.00
_cell.angle_beta   90.00
_cell.angle_gamma   90.00
#
_symmetry.space_group_name_H-M   'P 1'
#
loop_
_entity.id
_entity.type
_entity.pdbx_description
1 polymer ?
#
loop_
_entity_poly.entity_id
_entity_poly.type
_entity_poly.pdbx_seq_one_letter_code
_entity_poly.pdbx_strand_id
1 'polypeptide(L)'
;MVLSILFAIYNVSLILFSYGIFQDPKLAKGKTLKVATVMIALIGILGLLFIFFPQDPRGAPATLAGTIHLILAGITSPLTILAVFLAGFSFRKERKNKPFAWYSYLSVLVILISGGMTAASIANNSLYGGLLERITIFTFLVWVMVFSYLLLRGKFANK
;
A
#
# COMPACT_ATOMS: atom_id res chain seq x y z
N MET A 1 17.74 8.28 11.22
CA MET A 1 16.94 8.13 12.46
C MET A 1 15.50 8.62 12.28
N VAL A 2 15.25 9.89 11.93
CA VAL A 2 13.88 10.44 11.76
C VAL A 2 13.03 9.64 10.77
N LEU A 3 13.58 9.30 9.60
CA LEU A 3 12.85 8.55 8.56
C LEU A 3 12.38 7.17 9.05
N SER A 4 13.23 6.45 9.78
CA SER A 4 12.91 5.12 10.33
C SER A 4 11.77 5.17 11.35
N ILE A 5 11.74 6.23 12.18
CA ILE A 5 10.67 6.45 13.15
C ILE A 5 9.35 6.75 12.44
N LEU A 6 9.35 7.67 11.46
CA LEU A 6 8.16 7.99 10.67
C LEU A 6 7.65 6.77 9.90
N PHE A 7 8.56 5.97 9.36
CA PHE A 7 8.22 4.73 8.67
C PHE A 7 7.59 3.70 9.63
N ALA A 8 8.11 3.57 10.86
CA ALA A 8 7.49 2.71 11.88
C ALA A 8 6.08 3.21 12.26
N ILE A 9 5.93 4.52 12.52
CA ILE A 9 4.64 5.14 12.85
C ILE A 9 3.62 4.89 11.74
N TYR A 10 4.02 5.09 10.49
CA TYR A 10 3.17 4.84 9.33
C TYR A 10 2.68 3.38 9.29
N ASN A 11 3.59 2.41 9.45
CA ASN A 11 3.24 0.99 9.37
C ASN A 11 2.34 0.56 10.55
N VAL A 12 2.60 1.05 11.76
CA VAL A 12 1.69 0.86 12.91
C VAL A 12 0.33 1.49 12.62
N SER A 13 0.29 2.68 12.00
CA SER A 13 -0.95 3.35 11.63
C SER A 13 -1.76 2.53 10.62
N LEU A 14 -1.12 1.84 9.66
CA LEU A 14 -1.83 0.91 8.76
C LEU A 14 -2.49 -0.24 9.51
N ILE A 15 -1.79 -0.82 10.49
CA ILE A 15 -2.31 -1.91 11.32
C ILE A 15 -3.53 -1.43 12.12
N LEU A 16 -3.42 -0.26 12.78
CA LEU A 16 -4.51 0.35 13.54
C LEU A 16 -5.69 0.75 12.65
N PHE A 17 -5.41 1.28 11.46
CA PHE A 17 -6.44 1.61 10.47
C PHE A 17 -7.22 0.36 10.04
N SER A 18 -6.52 -0.74 9.74
CA SER A 18 -7.15 -2.02 9.43
C SER A 18 -7.99 -2.55 10.60
N TYR A 19 -7.47 -2.45 11.82
CA TYR A 19 -8.23 -2.81 13.02
C TYR A 19 -9.52 -1.99 13.14
N GLY A 20 -9.45 -0.67 12.91
CA GLY A 20 -10.61 0.22 12.94
C GLY A 20 -11.70 -0.17 11.94
N ILE A 21 -11.34 -0.60 10.72
CA ILE A 21 -12.32 -1.09 9.73
C ILE A 21 -13.04 -2.35 10.24
N PHE A 22 -12.35 -3.24 10.95
CA PHE A 22 -12.97 -4.44 11.53
C PHE A 22 -13.92 -4.13 12.70
N GLN A 23 -13.71 -3.02 13.40
CA GLN A 23 -14.59 -2.58 14.48
C GLN A 23 -15.91 -1.96 13.96
N ASP A 24 -15.98 -1.54 12.69
CA ASP A 24 -17.21 -1.03 12.09
C ASP A 24 -18.10 -2.19 11.59
N PRO A 25 -19.27 -2.46 12.21
CA PRO A 25 -20.12 -3.59 11.83
C PRO A 25 -20.70 -3.50 10.42
N LYS A 26 -20.82 -2.29 9.85
CA LYS A 26 -21.31 -2.08 8.48
C LYS A 26 -20.23 -2.49 7.48
N LEU A 27 -19.00 -2.04 7.71
CA LEU A 27 -17.85 -2.38 6.85
C LEU A 27 -17.46 -3.85 6.98
N ALA A 28 -17.53 -4.40 8.20
CA ALA A 28 -17.26 -5.79 8.52
C ALA A 28 -18.31 -6.77 7.94
N LYS A 29 -19.30 -6.34 7.16
CA LYS A 29 -20.15 -7.26 6.37
C LYS A 29 -19.59 -7.54 4.97
N GLY A 30 -18.78 -6.62 4.42
CA GLY A 30 -18.25 -6.74 3.06
C GLY A 30 -17.08 -7.72 2.96
N LYS A 31 -17.30 -8.93 2.40
CA LYS A 31 -16.24 -9.94 2.24
C LYS A 31 -15.01 -9.41 1.49
N THR A 32 -15.22 -8.69 0.38
CA THR A 32 -14.12 -8.11 -0.41
C THR A 32 -13.33 -7.06 0.40
N LEU A 33 -14.03 -6.20 1.14
CA LEU A 33 -13.39 -5.17 1.95
C LEU A 33 -12.57 -5.79 3.08
N LYS A 34 -13.07 -6.89 3.69
CA LYS A 34 -12.28 -7.65 4.68
C LYS A 34 -10.97 -8.14 4.10
N VAL A 35 -10.99 -8.76 2.92
CA VAL A 35 -9.76 -9.24 2.28
C VAL A 35 -8.78 -8.09 2.04
N ALA A 36 -9.27 -6.96 1.51
CA ALA A 36 -8.44 -5.75 1.33
C ALA A 36 -7.87 -5.26 2.67
N THR A 37 -8.66 -5.26 3.73
CA THR A 37 -8.28 -4.80 5.08
C THR A 37 -7.22 -5.70 5.70
N VAL A 38 -7.34 -7.03 5.54
CA VAL A 38 -6.30 -8.00 5.95
C VAL A 38 -5.01 -7.72 5.17
N MET A 39 -5.09 -7.49 3.86
CA MET A 39 -3.91 -7.17 3.06
C MET A 39 -3.23 -5.87 3.54
N ILE A 40 -4.00 -4.83 3.88
CA ILE A 40 -3.44 -3.58 4.44
C ILE A 40 -2.75 -3.82 5.78
N ALA A 41 -3.32 -4.67 6.64
CA ALA A 41 -2.69 -5.03 7.92
C ALA A 41 -1.37 -5.78 7.69
N LEU A 42 -1.37 -6.76 6.77
CA LEU A 42 -0.18 -7.50 6.38
C LEU A 42 0.90 -6.59 5.78
N ILE A 43 0.51 -5.61 4.96
CA ILE A 43 1.45 -4.60 4.43
C ILE A 43 2.10 -3.82 5.57
N GLY A 44 1.34 -3.39 6.57
CA GLY A 44 1.90 -2.72 7.76
C GLY A 44 2.86 -3.62 8.55
N ILE A 45 2.49 -4.89 8.78
CA ILE A 45 3.34 -5.86 9.49
C ILE A 45 4.64 -6.13 8.74
N LEU A 46 4.56 -6.47 7.45
CA LEU A 46 5.74 -6.68 6.60
C LEU A 46 6.57 -5.40 6.45
N GLY A 47 5.89 -4.26 6.42
CA GLY A 47 6.48 -2.93 6.44
C GLY A 47 7.45 -2.74 7.61
N LEU A 48 7.09 -3.16 8.82
CA LEU A 48 7.99 -3.07 9.98
C LEU A 48 9.26 -3.91 9.82
N LEU A 49 9.22 -5.01 9.07
CA LEU A 49 10.39 -5.87 8.86
C LEU A 49 11.50 -5.17 8.04
N PHE A 50 11.15 -4.21 7.17
CA PHE A 50 12.12 -3.43 6.41
C PHE A 50 13.09 -2.61 7.29
N ILE A 51 12.74 -2.37 8.56
CA ILE A 51 13.64 -1.71 9.53
C ILE A 51 14.85 -2.59 9.86
N PHE A 52 14.65 -3.91 9.88
CA PHE A 52 15.69 -4.89 10.21
C PHE A 52 16.43 -5.40 8.96
N PHE A 53 15.79 -5.30 7.79
CA PHE A 53 16.33 -5.74 6.51
C PHE A 53 16.43 -4.55 5.53
N PRO A 54 17.42 -3.67 5.70
CA PRO A 54 17.63 -2.54 4.81
C PRO A 54 18.08 -3.00 3.42
N GLN A 55 17.76 -2.21 2.40
CA GLN A 55 18.22 -2.45 1.04
C GLN A 55 19.72 -2.21 0.93
N ASP A 56 20.41 -3.05 0.16
CA ASP A 56 21.82 -2.84 -0.15
C ASP A 56 22.02 -1.56 -0.98
N PRO A 57 23.17 -0.86 -0.79
CA PRO A 57 23.54 0.24 -1.66
C PRO A 57 23.59 -0.19 -3.13
N ARG A 58 23.21 0.73 -4.01
CA ARG A 58 23.23 0.44 -5.45
C ARG A 58 24.63 0.10 -5.93
N GLY A 59 24.76 -1.00 -6.67
CA GLY A 59 26.03 -1.48 -7.20
C GLY A 59 26.90 -2.23 -6.19
N ALA A 60 26.48 -2.30 -4.91
CA ALA A 60 27.13 -3.16 -3.94
C ALA A 60 26.75 -4.63 -4.16
N PRO A 61 27.62 -5.59 -3.76
CA PRO A 61 27.26 -7.00 -3.72
C PRO A 61 26.01 -7.23 -2.84
N ALA A 62 25.15 -8.15 -3.27
CA ALA A 62 23.95 -8.49 -2.51
C ALA A 62 24.33 -9.13 -1.16
N THR A 63 23.75 -8.61 -0.08
CA THR A 63 23.84 -9.18 1.27
C THR A 63 22.58 -9.99 1.58
N LEU A 64 22.62 -10.75 2.69
CA LEU A 64 21.42 -11.46 3.17
C LEU A 64 20.28 -10.47 3.50
N ALA A 65 20.61 -9.34 4.14
CA ALA A 65 19.62 -8.33 4.51
C ALA A 65 18.97 -7.71 3.28
N GLY A 66 19.76 -7.31 2.27
CA GLY A 66 19.22 -6.78 1.02
C GLY A 66 18.46 -7.84 0.21
N THR A 67 18.85 -9.11 0.27
CA THR A 67 18.08 -10.20 -0.37
C THR A 67 16.70 -10.35 0.29
N ILE A 68 16.63 -10.35 1.63
CA ILE A 68 15.36 -10.39 2.35
C ILE A 68 14.53 -9.14 2.04
N HIS A 69 15.14 -7.96 1.96
CA HIS A 69 14.49 -6.73 1.55
C HIS A 69 13.80 -6.87 0.19
N LEU A 70 14.49 -7.43 -0.81
CA LEU A 70 13.93 -7.64 -2.15
C LEU A 70 12.77 -8.64 -2.13
N ILE A 71 12.84 -9.70 -1.33
CA ILE A 71 11.73 -10.64 -1.13
C ILE A 71 10.52 -9.91 -0.51
N LEU A 72 10.74 -9.13 0.54
CA LEU A 72 9.69 -8.34 1.18
C LEU A 72 9.04 -7.39 0.17
N ALA A 73 9.83 -6.66 -0.62
CA ALA A 73 9.34 -5.76 -1.66
C ALA A 73 8.52 -6.50 -2.73
N GLY A 74 8.97 -7.68 -3.13
CA GLY A 74 8.26 -8.56 -4.07
C GLY A 74 6.92 -9.08 -3.54
N ILE A 75 6.76 -9.19 -2.21
CA ILE A 75 5.50 -9.60 -1.58
C ILE A 75 4.59 -8.39 -1.32
N THR A 76 5.12 -7.29 -0.78
CA THR A 76 4.32 -6.11 -0.41
C THR A 76 3.79 -5.36 -1.62
N SER A 77 4.52 -5.35 -2.74
CA SER A 77 4.08 -4.68 -3.98
C SER A 77 2.77 -5.24 -4.56
N PRO A 78 2.64 -6.56 -4.84
CA PRO A 78 1.37 -7.11 -5.31
C PRO A 78 0.27 -7.06 -4.25
N LEU A 79 0.60 -7.23 -2.96
CA LEU A 79 -0.37 -7.02 -1.88
C LEU A 79 -0.96 -5.61 -1.91
N THR A 80 -0.13 -4.59 -2.13
CA THR A 80 -0.56 -3.19 -2.22
C THR A 80 -1.51 -2.99 -3.39
N ILE A 81 -1.16 -3.48 -4.57
CA ILE A 81 -2.01 -3.40 -5.77
C ILE A 81 -3.36 -4.07 -5.52
N LEU A 82 -3.35 -5.29 -4.99
CA LEU A 82 -4.57 -6.05 -4.72
C LEU A 82 -5.42 -5.39 -3.63
N ALA A 83 -4.82 -4.88 -2.55
CA ALA A 83 -5.51 -4.19 -1.48
C ALA A 83 -6.26 -2.95 -2.00
N VAL A 84 -5.57 -2.09 -2.76
CA VAL A 84 -6.14 -0.88 -3.36
C VAL A 84 -7.28 -1.24 -4.33
N PHE A 85 -7.04 -2.21 -5.21
CA PHE A 85 -8.06 -2.68 -6.15
C PHE A 85 -9.30 -3.21 -5.45
N LEU A 86 -9.13 -4.12 -4.48
CA LEU A 86 -10.23 -4.79 -3.77
C LEU A 86 -11.01 -3.81 -2.87
N ALA A 87 -10.33 -2.84 -2.25
CA ALA A 87 -10.98 -1.77 -1.52
C ALA A 87 -11.87 -0.93 -2.46
N GLY A 88 -11.34 -0.45 -3.58
CA GLY A 88 -12.14 0.29 -4.58
C GLY A 88 -13.30 -0.55 -5.13
N PHE A 89 -13.04 -1.81 -5.46
CA PHE A 89 -14.02 -2.77 -5.95
C PHE A 89 -15.17 -2.98 -4.97
N SER A 90 -14.89 -2.96 -3.66
CA SER A 90 -15.91 -3.12 -2.60
C SER A 90 -16.98 -2.03 -2.64
N PHE A 91 -16.64 -0.84 -3.12
CA PHE A 91 -17.54 0.31 -3.13
C PHE A 91 -18.15 0.62 -4.52
N ARG A 92 -17.80 -0.13 -5.57
CA ARG A 92 -18.17 0.18 -6.97
C ARG A 92 -19.68 0.19 -7.28
N LYS A 93 -20.48 -0.56 -6.51
CA LYS A 93 -21.90 -0.80 -6.81
C LYS A 93 -22.77 0.43 -6.56
N GLU A 94 -22.40 1.26 -5.58
CA GLU A 94 -23.19 2.42 -5.20
C GLU A 94 -22.74 3.66 -5.98
N ARG A 95 -23.68 4.33 -6.65
CA ARG A 95 -23.38 5.50 -7.49
C ARG A 95 -22.59 6.58 -6.74
N LYS A 96 -22.96 6.85 -5.48
CA LYS A 96 -22.28 7.82 -4.60
C LYS A 96 -20.81 7.47 -4.31
N ASN A 97 -20.42 6.19 -4.39
CA ASN A 97 -19.08 5.73 -4.06
C ASN A 97 -18.24 5.41 -5.32
N LYS A 98 -18.84 5.49 -6.52
CA LYS A 98 -18.13 5.30 -7.79
C LYS A 98 -16.89 6.19 -7.96
N PRO A 99 -16.88 7.47 -7.51
CA PRO A 99 -15.67 8.29 -7.58
C PRO A 99 -14.48 7.66 -6.84
N PHE A 100 -14.70 7.09 -5.66
CA PHE A 100 -13.65 6.41 -4.90
C PHE A 100 -13.18 5.12 -5.59
N ALA A 101 -14.09 4.35 -6.18
CA ALA A 101 -13.73 3.15 -6.94
C ALA A 101 -12.84 3.49 -8.14
N TRP A 102 -13.21 4.51 -8.93
CA TRP A 102 -12.40 4.97 -10.06
C TRP A 102 -11.05 5.54 -9.64
N TYR A 103 -11.04 6.36 -8.58
CA TYR A 103 -9.80 6.85 -7.98
C TYR A 103 -8.88 5.69 -7.58
N SER A 104 -9.41 4.65 -6.95
CA SER A 104 -8.63 3.46 -6.57
C SER A 104 -8.06 2.72 -7.78
N TYR A 105 -8.84 2.58 -8.87
CA TYR A 105 -8.34 1.95 -10.09
C TYR A 105 -7.25 2.79 -10.76
N LEU A 106 -7.37 4.11 -10.76
CA LEU A 106 -6.32 5.00 -11.26
C LEU A 106 -5.06 4.89 -10.40
N SER A 107 -5.19 4.83 -9.07
CA SER A 107 -4.06 4.59 -8.16
C SER A 107 -3.40 3.24 -8.44
N VAL A 108 -4.16 2.18 -8.70
CA VAL A 108 -3.61 0.87 -9.11
C VAL A 108 -2.82 0.99 -10.40
N LEU A 109 -3.32 1.68 -11.41
CA LEU A 109 -2.60 1.87 -12.68
C LEU A 109 -1.27 2.59 -12.44
N VAL A 110 -1.27 3.67 -11.66
CA VAL A 110 -0.05 4.42 -11.34
C VAL A 110 0.94 3.55 -10.55
N ILE A 111 0.48 2.81 -9.53
CA ILE A 111 1.32 1.90 -8.73
C ILE A 111 1.91 0.80 -9.59
N LEU A 112 1.10 0.17 -10.46
CA LEU A 112 1.53 -0.93 -11.31
C LEU A 112 2.57 -0.48 -12.34
N ILE A 113 2.33 0.67 -12.99
CA ILE A 113 3.26 1.23 -13.98
C ILE A 113 4.55 1.66 -13.29
N SER A 114 4.47 2.49 -12.24
CA SER A 114 5.66 2.99 -11.55
C SER A 114 6.45 1.88 -10.85
N GLY A 115 5.78 0.92 -10.22
CA GLY A 115 6.43 -0.22 -9.56
C GLY A 115 7.08 -1.19 -10.56
N GLY A 116 6.40 -1.49 -11.67
CA GLY A 116 6.97 -2.28 -12.77
C GLY A 116 8.19 -1.59 -13.39
N MET A 117 8.10 -0.28 -13.63
CA MET A 117 9.22 0.51 -14.12
C MET A 117 10.37 0.59 -13.09
N THR A 118 10.07 0.59 -11.79
CA THR A 118 11.08 0.53 -10.72
C THR A 118 11.89 -0.76 -10.84
N ALA A 119 11.22 -1.92 -10.91
CA ALA A 119 11.89 -3.20 -11.06
C ALA A 119 12.75 -3.26 -12.33
N ALA A 120 12.20 -2.80 -13.46
CA ALA A 120 12.94 -2.71 -14.72
C ALA A 120 14.14 -1.75 -14.64
N SER A 121 13.99 -0.61 -13.99
CA SER A 121 15.06 0.39 -13.84
C SER A 121 16.18 -0.10 -12.92
N ILE A 122 15.85 -0.82 -11.84
CA ILE A 122 16.83 -1.46 -10.96
C ILE A 122 17.61 -2.53 -11.75
N ALA A 123 16.92 -3.42 -12.46
CA ALA A 123 17.55 -4.48 -13.26
C ALA A 123 18.50 -3.93 -14.34
N ASN A 124 18.20 -2.76 -14.90
CA ASN A 124 19.01 -2.12 -15.95
C ASN A 124 20.01 -1.07 -15.40
N ASN A 125 20.25 -1.01 -14.09
CA ASN A 125 21.13 0.00 -13.46
C ASN A 125 20.80 1.47 -13.82
N SER A 126 19.53 1.77 -14.14
CA SER A 126 19.07 3.11 -14.51
C SER A 126 18.88 4.03 -13.30
N LEU A 127 19.33 5.28 -13.41
CA LEU A 127 19.27 6.31 -12.35
C LEU A 127 17.84 6.60 -11.84
N TYR A 128 16.80 6.29 -12.61
CA TYR A 128 15.42 6.62 -12.30
C TYR A 128 14.73 5.67 -11.30
N GLY A 129 15.36 4.53 -10.96
CA GLY A 129 14.72 3.49 -10.14
C GLY A 129 14.18 4.01 -8.81
N GLY A 130 14.98 4.78 -8.07
CA GLY A 130 14.55 5.35 -6.80
C GLY A 130 13.47 6.44 -6.92
N LEU A 131 13.39 7.15 -8.06
CA LEU A 131 12.32 8.11 -8.30
C LEU A 131 10.99 7.38 -8.54
N LEU A 132 11.03 6.36 -9.40
CA LEU A 132 9.85 5.56 -9.73
C LEU A 132 9.29 4.85 -8.49
N GLU A 133 10.18 4.34 -7.64
CA GLU A 133 9.80 3.71 -6.37
C GLU A 133 9.06 4.69 -5.46
N ARG A 134 9.56 5.94 -5.36
CA ARG A 134 8.90 7.00 -4.57
C ARG A 134 7.54 7.36 -5.14
N ILE A 135 7.35 7.36 -6.45
CA ILE A 135 6.04 7.58 -7.07
C ILE A 135 5.07 6.47 -6.65
N THR A 136 5.52 5.21 -6.66
CA THR A 136 4.72 4.06 -6.22
C THR A 136 4.29 4.22 -4.76
N ILE A 137 5.24 4.47 -3.86
CA ILE A 137 4.99 4.62 -2.42
C ILE A 137 4.09 5.84 -2.15
N PHE A 138 4.40 6.99 -2.75
CA PHE A 138 3.63 8.21 -2.59
C PHE A 138 2.17 8.03 -3.02
N THR A 139 1.94 7.37 -4.16
CA THR A 139 0.59 7.08 -4.65
C THR A 139 -0.20 6.25 -3.65
N PHE A 140 0.42 5.23 -3.06
CA PHE A 140 -0.23 4.41 -2.03
C PHE A 140 -0.54 5.22 -0.77
N LEU A 141 0.40 6.05 -0.29
CA LEU A 141 0.20 6.89 0.90
C LEU A 141 -0.96 7.87 0.71
N VAL A 142 -1.02 8.56 -0.43
CA VAL A 142 -2.13 9.47 -0.75
C VAL A 142 -3.44 8.70 -0.83
N TRP A 143 -3.44 7.50 -1.43
CA TRP A 143 -4.63 6.67 -1.50
C TRP A 143 -5.14 6.26 -0.11
N VAL A 144 -4.26 5.84 0.81
CA VAL A 144 -4.62 5.50 2.20
C VAL A 144 -5.18 6.73 2.93
N MET A 145 -4.58 7.90 2.73
CA MET A 145 -5.06 9.16 3.31
C MET A 145 -6.47 9.52 2.81
N VAL A 146 -6.73 9.42 1.51
CA VAL A 146 -8.07 9.66 0.94
C VAL A 146 -9.07 8.62 1.46
N PHE A 147 -8.68 7.36 1.52
CA PHE A 147 -9.56 6.29 1.97
C PHE A 147 -9.97 6.47 3.44
N SER A 148 -9.00 6.73 4.32
CA SER A 148 -9.25 7.03 5.73
C SER A 148 -10.10 8.29 5.92
N TYR A 149 -9.82 9.37 5.18
CA TYR A 149 -10.63 10.59 5.24
C TYR A 149 -12.10 10.35 4.84
N LEU A 150 -12.35 9.60 3.77
CA LEU A 150 -13.72 9.31 3.31
C LEU A 150 -14.49 8.44 4.29
N LEU A 151 -13.82 7.50 4.97
CA LEU A 151 -14.40 6.70 6.04
C LEU A 151 -14.76 7.57 7.25
N LEU A 152 -13.85 8.44 7.70
CA LEU A 152 -14.10 9.38 8.80
C LEU A 152 -15.27 10.32 8.51
N ARG A 153 -15.46 10.73 7.25
CA ARG A 153 -16.59 11.57 6.82
C ARG A 153 -17.90 10.80 6.64
N GLY A 154 -17.94 9.50 6.97
CA GLY A 154 -19.14 8.66 6.87
C GLY A 154 -19.68 8.50 5.45
N LYS A 155 -18.86 8.79 4.41
CA LYS A 155 -19.31 8.80 3.01
C LYS A 155 -19.85 7.43 2.57
N PHE A 156 -19.32 6.37 3.18
CA PHE A 156 -19.73 4.99 2.93
C PHE A 156 -20.85 4.49 3.87
N ALA A 157 -21.14 5.19 4.97
CA ALA A 157 -22.03 4.73 6.04
C ALA A 157 -23.52 5.10 5.88
N ASN A 158 -23.84 6.06 5.00
CA ASN A 158 -25.21 6.48 4.70
C ASN A 158 -25.88 5.53 3.69
N LYS A 159 -26.26 4.33 4.15
CA LYS A 159 -27.35 3.57 3.55
C LYS A 159 -28.61 3.83 4.35
#